data_AF-A0A843SFW6-F1
#
_entry.id   AF-A0A843SFW6-F1
#
_cell.length_a   1.000
_cell.length_b   1.000
_cell.length_c   1.000
_cell.angle_alpha   90.00
_cell.angle_beta   90.00
_cell.angle_gamma   90.00
#
_symmetry.space_group_name_H-M   'P 1'
#
loop_
_entity.id
_entity.type
_entity.pdbx_description
1 polymer ?
#
loop_
_entity_poly.entity_id
_entity_poly.type
_entity_poly.pdbx_seq_one_letter_code
_entity_poly.pdbx_strand_id
1 'polypeptide(L)'
;MNKPGLLAIILILMCSWAQAAQWAKVKGDGAGVFYIDKASIIKADKTRKVWSMRSFSKPQTTPEGKPYRSVKALHLYSCEDRTTVLLSQVFYPEAMGKGEPVENYKYEKFNPEDIVPDSPFDNALAAVCK
;
A
#
# COMPACT_ATOMS: atom_id res chain seq x y z
N MET A 1 -30.07 33.03 -12.06
CA MET A 1 -29.28 31.78 -11.94
C MET A 1 -30.25 30.61 -11.88
N ASN A 2 -30.26 29.79 -12.93
CA ASN A 2 -31.28 28.77 -13.11
C ASN A 2 -30.98 27.60 -12.14
N LYS A 3 -31.96 27.21 -11.32
CA LYS A 3 -31.88 26.07 -10.38
C LYS A 3 -31.19 24.82 -10.97
N PRO A 4 -31.42 24.40 -12.24
CA PRO A 4 -30.71 23.25 -12.80
C PRO A 4 -29.19 23.46 -12.99
N GLY A 5 -28.74 24.70 -13.24
CA GLY A 5 -27.31 25.01 -13.37
C GLY A 5 -26.58 24.93 -12.03
N LEU A 6 -27.24 25.32 -10.93
CA LEU A 6 -26.67 25.20 -9.58
C LEU A 6 -26.51 23.72 -9.16
N LEU A 7 -27.50 22.88 -9.50
CA LEU A 7 -27.46 21.43 -9.24
C LEU A 7 -26.35 20.72 -10.02
N ALA A 8 -26.12 21.09 -11.28
CA ALA A 8 -25.04 20.52 -12.09
C ALA A 8 -23.64 20.86 -11.53
N ILE A 9 -23.45 22.10 -11.05
CA ILE A 9 -22.17 22.55 -10.47
C ILE A 9 -21.90 21.82 -9.14
N ILE A 10 -22.92 21.57 -8.33
CA ILE A 10 -22.80 20.83 -7.06
C ILE A 10 -22.41 19.36 -7.32
N LEU A 11 -22.97 18.71 -8.34
CA LEU A 11 -22.58 17.32 -8.68
C LEU A 11 -21.13 17.20 -9.13
N ILE A 12 -20.61 18.16 -9.90
CA ILE A 12 -19.21 18.15 -10.39
C ILE A 12 -18.22 18.34 -9.22
N LEU A 13 -18.58 19.14 -8.22
CA LEU A 13 -17.74 19.39 -7.03
C LEU A 13 -17.72 18.21 -6.05
N MET A 14 -18.67 17.27 -6.12
CA MET A 14 -18.70 16.08 -5.25
C MET A 14 -17.86 14.91 -5.78
N CYS A 15 -17.44 14.92 -7.06
CA CYS A 15 -16.56 13.89 -7.61
C CYS A 15 -15.07 14.06 -7.25
N SER A 16 -14.69 15.13 -6.54
CA SER A 16 -13.28 15.53 -6.39
C SER A 16 -12.52 14.88 -5.22
N TRP A 17 -13.15 14.02 -4.43
CA TRP A 17 -12.55 13.46 -3.21
C TRP A 17 -12.12 12.00 -3.34
N ALA A 18 -11.92 11.51 -4.56
CA ALA A 18 -11.15 10.28 -4.75
C ALA A 18 -9.66 10.60 -4.54
N GLN A 19 -9.11 10.27 -3.36
CA GLN A 19 -7.66 10.31 -3.16
C GLN A 19 -7.01 9.29 -4.10
N ALA A 20 -6.41 9.79 -5.18
CA ALA A 20 -5.58 8.99 -6.06
C ALA A 20 -4.36 8.49 -5.27
N ALA A 21 -3.96 7.24 -5.50
CA ALA A 21 -2.77 6.67 -4.88
C ALA A 21 -1.53 7.50 -5.23
N GLN A 22 -0.70 7.79 -4.23
CA GLN A 22 0.55 8.54 -4.36
C GLN A 22 1.74 7.62 -4.03
N TRP A 23 2.02 6.69 -4.93
CA TRP A 23 3.11 5.73 -4.78
C TRP A 23 4.48 6.41 -4.81
N ALA A 24 5.11 6.49 -3.65
CA ALA A 24 6.47 6.98 -3.49
C ALA A 24 7.45 5.81 -3.41
N LYS A 25 8.53 5.86 -4.19
CA LYS A 25 9.64 4.91 -4.10
C LYS A 25 10.34 5.10 -2.75
N VAL A 26 10.47 4.01 -2.00
CA VAL A 26 11.18 3.97 -0.71
C VAL A 26 12.60 3.46 -0.92
N LYS A 27 12.73 2.28 -1.53
CA LYS A 27 14.02 1.63 -1.82
C LYS A 27 13.86 0.72 -3.03
N GLY A 28 14.95 0.47 -3.74
CA GLY A 28 15.00 -0.56 -4.78
C GLY A 28 16.33 -1.29 -4.75
N ASP A 29 16.31 -2.50 -5.26
CA ASP A 29 17.45 -3.39 -5.43
C ASP A 29 17.34 -4.11 -6.80
N GLY A 30 18.26 -5.03 -7.09
CA GLY A 30 18.20 -5.82 -8.33
C GLY A 30 16.95 -6.71 -8.45
N ALA A 31 16.32 -7.06 -7.32
CA ALA A 31 15.11 -7.89 -7.30
C ALA A 31 13.82 -7.08 -7.53
N GLY A 32 13.81 -5.78 -7.24
CA GLY A 32 12.68 -4.91 -7.54
C GLY A 32 12.68 -3.60 -6.75
N VAL A 33 11.53 -2.94 -6.73
CA VAL A 33 11.33 -1.65 -6.07
C VAL A 33 10.19 -1.75 -5.05
N PHE A 34 10.43 -1.19 -3.88
CA PHE A 34 9.46 -1.06 -2.79
C PHE A 34 8.91 0.37 -2.75
N TYR A 35 7.59 0.48 -2.67
CA TYR A 35 6.85 1.74 -2.66
C TYR A 35 5.91 1.81 -1.46
N ILE A 36 5.57 3.03 -1.07
CA ILE A 36 4.53 3.34 -0.10
C ILE A 36 3.54 4.31 -0.75
N ASP A 37 2.24 4.07 -0.57
CA ASP A 37 1.20 5.01 -0.96
C ASP A 37 1.01 6.07 0.14
N LYS A 38 1.60 7.24 -0.07
CA LYS A 38 1.54 8.35 0.89
C LYS A 38 0.12 8.85 1.13
N ALA A 39 -0.75 8.78 0.11
CA ALA A 39 -2.14 9.24 0.24
C ALA A 39 -2.97 8.30 1.14
N SER A 40 -2.54 7.05 1.32
CA SER A 40 -3.24 6.05 2.13
C SER A 40 -2.88 6.05 3.62
N ILE A 41 -1.95 6.89 4.06
CA ILE A 41 -1.49 6.89 5.45
C ILE A 41 -2.63 7.37 6.36
N ILE A 42 -3.08 6.48 7.23
CA ILE A 42 -4.07 6.78 8.27
C ILE A 42 -3.39 6.68 9.63
N LYS A 43 -3.45 7.75 10.42
CA LYS A 43 -3.02 7.76 11.81
C LYS A 43 -4.13 7.19 12.69
N ALA A 44 -3.82 6.14 13.45
CA ALA A 44 -4.72 5.53 14.42
C ALA A 44 -3.93 5.31 15.72
N ASP A 45 -4.24 6.08 16.75
CA ASP A 45 -3.50 6.10 18.02
C ASP A 45 -1.98 6.25 17.82
N LYS A 46 -1.21 5.27 18.31
CA LYS A 46 0.25 5.18 18.18
C LYS A 46 0.72 4.54 16.88
N THR A 47 -0.21 4.11 16.03
CA THR A 47 0.07 3.37 14.81
C THR A 47 -0.19 4.18 13.54
N ARG A 48 0.35 3.70 12.42
CA ARG A 48 0.12 4.21 11.08
C ARG A 48 -0.29 3.06 10.18
N LYS A 49 -1.48 3.13 9.61
CA LYS A 49 -1.96 2.17 8.62
C LYS A 49 -1.63 2.69 7.22
N VAL A 50 -1.04 1.87 6.37
CA VAL A 50 -0.56 2.31 5.05
C VAL A 50 -0.48 1.15 4.05
N TRP A 51 -0.75 1.46 2.77
CA TRP A 51 -0.48 0.53 1.68
C TRP A 51 0.98 0.62 1.20
N SER A 52 1.58 -0.54 1.00
CA SER A 52 2.87 -0.72 0.34
C SER A 52 2.71 -1.48 -0.98
N MET A 53 3.70 -1.38 -1.85
CA MET A 53 3.79 -2.15 -3.09
C MET A 53 5.22 -2.64 -3.26
N ARG A 54 5.42 -3.94 -3.45
CA ARG A 54 6.67 -4.48 -3.98
C ARG A 54 6.46 -4.85 -5.44
N SER A 55 7.19 -4.18 -6.34
CA SER A 55 7.18 -4.47 -7.78
C SER A 55 8.49 -5.14 -8.17
N PHE A 56 8.43 -6.37 -8.67
CA PHE A 56 9.60 -7.20 -8.92
C PHE A 56 10.14 -7.04 -10.34
N SER A 57 11.47 -7.13 -10.48
CA SER A 57 12.16 -7.12 -11.78
C SER A 57 11.94 -8.40 -12.58
N LYS A 58 11.66 -9.51 -11.90
CA LYS A 58 11.40 -10.84 -12.49
C LYS A 58 10.11 -11.44 -11.90
N PRO A 59 9.41 -12.34 -12.63
CA PRO A 59 8.27 -13.07 -12.09
C PRO A 59 8.62 -13.80 -10.79
N GLN A 60 7.70 -13.76 -9.84
CA GLN A 60 7.71 -14.48 -8.58
C GLN A 60 6.54 -15.48 -8.58
N THR A 61 6.47 -16.34 -7.57
CA THR A 61 5.43 -17.37 -7.43
C THR A 61 4.73 -17.22 -6.08
N THR A 62 3.40 -17.15 -6.07
CA THR A 62 2.60 -17.11 -4.84
C THR A 62 2.70 -18.45 -4.08
N PRO A 63 2.28 -18.53 -2.80
CA PRO A 63 2.27 -19.80 -2.07
C PRO A 63 1.54 -20.95 -2.80
N GLU A 64 0.52 -20.64 -3.59
CA GLU A 64 -0.32 -21.57 -4.36
C GLU A 64 0.20 -21.78 -5.79
N GLY A 65 1.38 -21.25 -6.14
CA GLY A 65 2.03 -21.52 -7.42
C GLY A 65 1.69 -20.55 -8.55
N LYS A 66 0.92 -19.48 -8.30
CA LYS A 66 0.53 -18.53 -9.36
C LYS A 66 1.66 -17.54 -9.65
N PRO A 67 1.97 -17.25 -10.92
CA PRO A 67 2.98 -16.26 -11.25
C PRO A 67 2.48 -14.84 -10.96
N TYR A 68 3.33 -14.00 -10.39
CA TYR A 68 3.04 -12.60 -10.13
C TYR A 68 4.26 -11.70 -10.33
N ARG A 69 4.05 -10.40 -10.54
CA ARG A 69 5.12 -9.39 -10.69
C ARG A 69 5.02 -8.24 -9.71
N SER A 70 3.92 -8.10 -9.00
CA SER A 70 3.84 -7.18 -7.87
C SER A 70 2.88 -7.64 -6.79
N VAL A 71 3.12 -7.18 -5.56
CA VAL A 71 2.24 -7.41 -4.41
C VAL A 71 1.95 -6.09 -3.73
N LYS A 72 0.66 -5.82 -3.52
CA LYS A 72 0.18 -4.70 -2.71
C LYS A 72 -0.13 -5.22 -1.31
N ALA A 73 0.41 -4.59 -0.27
CA ALA A 73 0.25 -5.04 1.11
C ALA A 73 -0.24 -3.92 2.03
N LEU A 74 -1.18 -4.22 2.91
CA LEU A 74 -1.65 -3.30 3.94
C LEU A 74 -0.90 -3.58 5.23
N HIS A 75 -0.23 -2.56 5.76
CA HIS A 75 0.54 -2.66 6.98
C HIS A 75 -0.02 -1.75 8.07
N LEU A 76 0.16 -2.16 9.32
CA LEU A 76 0.01 -1.32 10.50
C LEU A 76 1.36 -1.19 11.19
N TYR A 77 1.95 0.00 11.15
CA TYR A 77 3.24 0.30 11.78
C TYR A 77 3.03 0.89 13.18
N SER A 78 3.79 0.43 14.18
CA SER A 78 4.01 1.18 15.42
C SER A 78 5.32 1.96 15.31
N CYS A 79 5.22 3.29 15.37
CA CYS A 79 6.39 4.17 15.19
C CYS A 79 7.31 4.18 16.42
N GLU A 80 6.73 4.09 17.62
CA GLU A 80 7.47 4.06 18.88
C GLU A 80 8.14 2.70 19.08
N ASP A 81 7.40 1.61 18.84
CA ASP A 81 7.88 0.25 19.10
C ASP A 81 8.70 -0.32 17.93
N ARG A 82 8.74 0.37 16.78
CA ARG A 82 9.40 -0.07 15.54
C ARG A 82 8.95 -1.47 15.09
N THR A 83 7.65 -1.72 15.13
CA THR A 83 7.03 -2.97 14.69
C THR A 83 6.09 -2.75 13.50
N THR A 84 5.80 -3.82 12.75
CA THR A 84 4.76 -3.85 11.72
C THR A 84 3.86 -5.07 11.88
N VAL A 85 2.57 -4.91 11.55
CA VAL A 85 1.62 -6.00 11.37
C VAL A 85 1.16 -6.02 9.92
N LEU A 86 1.22 -7.19 9.27
CA LEU A 86 0.67 -7.39 7.94
C LEU A 86 -0.84 -7.68 8.03
N LEU A 87 -1.65 -6.83 7.41
CA LEU A 87 -3.12 -6.91 7.48
C LEU A 87 -3.76 -7.51 6.22
N SER A 88 -3.13 -7.31 5.06
CA SER A 88 -3.61 -7.86 3.79
C SER A 88 -2.53 -7.89 2.74
N GLN A 89 -2.64 -8.82 1.79
CA GLN A 89 -1.84 -8.85 0.57
C GLN A 89 -2.73 -9.12 -0.65
N VAL A 90 -2.39 -8.50 -1.76
CA VAL A 90 -3.02 -8.73 -3.07
C VAL A 90 -1.92 -8.85 -4.11
N PHE A 91 -1.90 -9.96 -4.85
CA PHE A 91 -0.87 -10.29 -5.83
C PHE A 91 -1.38 -10.02 -7.23
N TYR A 92 -0.53 -9.42 -8.05
CA TYR A 92 -0.86 -8.95 -9.38
C TYR A 92 0.09 -9.57 -10.41
N PRO A 93 -0.42 -9.99 -11.59
CA PRO A 93 0.37 -10.67 -12.61
C PRO A 93 1.42 -9.72 -13.23
N GLU A 94 1.17 -8.41 -13.20
CA GLU A 94 2.05 -7.38 -13.75
C GLU A 94 2.73 -6.53 -12.68
N ALA A 95 3.67 -5.70 -13.11
CA ALA A 95 4.34 -4.71 -12.26
C ALA A 95 3.36 -3.62 -11.80
N MET A 96 3.66 -2.97 -10.67
CA MET A 96 2.91 -1.81 -10.16
C MET A 96 1.40 -2.04 -9.95
N GLY A 97 0.99 -3.24 -9.54
CA GLY A 97 -0.40 -3.55 -9.18
C GLY A 97 -1.36 -3.60 -10.36
N LYS A 98 -0.85 -3.91 -11.56
CA LYS A 98 -1.65 -3.98 -12.80
C LYS A 98 -2.17 -5.39 -13.08
N GLY A 99 -3.26 -5.46 -13.85
CA GLY A 99 -3.97 -6.68 -14.18
C GLY A 99 -4.93 -7.13 -13.08
N GLU A 100 -5.70 -8.17 -13.36
CA GLU A 100 -6.61 -8.77 -12.39
C GLU A 100 -5.81 -9.50 -11.29
N PRO A 101 -6.17 -9.34 -10.00
CA PRO A 101 -5.51 -10.05 -8.91
C PRO A 101 -5.50 -11.56 -9.12
N VAL A 102 -4.34 -12.19 -8.96
CA VAL A 102 -4.19 -13.64 -9.04
C VAL A 102 -4.43 -14.33 -7.70
N GLU A 103 -4.22 -13.60 -6.60
CA GLU A 103 -4.27 -14.10 -5.23
C GLU A 103 -4.52 -12.94 -4.24
N ASN A 104 -5.23 -13.20 -3.15
CA ASN A 104 -5.39 -12.23 -2.07
C ASN A 104 -5.51 -12.91 -0.70
N TYR A 105 -4.95 -12.27 0.32
CA TYR A 105 -5.12 -12.66 1.71
C TYR A 105 -5.56 -11.48 2.55
N LYS A 106 -6.40 -11.80 3.54
CA LYS A 106 -6.72 -10.93 4.65
C LYS A 106 -6.32 -11.64 5.93
N TYR A 107 -5.71 -10.88 6.81
CA TYR A 107 -5.09 -11.40 8.02
C TYR A 107 -5.84 -10.81 9.20
N GLU A 108 -6.50 -11.67 9.99
CA GLU A 108 -7.39 -11.22 11.08
C GLU A 108 -6.66 -11.07 12.42
N LYS A 109 -5.55 -11.77 12.64
CA LYS A 109 -4.74 -11.72 13.87
C LYS A 109 -3.29 -12.04 13.61
N PHE A 110 -2.40 -11.07 13.82
CA PHE A 110 -0.96 -11.32 13.89
C PHE A 110 -0.34 -10.48 14.99
N ASN A 111 0.69 -11.04 15.62
CA ASN A 111 1.53 -10.32 16.55
C ASN A 111 2.36 -9.29 15.77
N PRO A 112 2.61 -8.11 16.35
CA PRO A 112 3.60 -7.19 15.80
C PRO A 112 4.92 -7.90 15.57
N GLU A 113 5.49 -7.73 14.39
CA GLU A 113 6.83 -8.21 14.06
C GLU A 113 7.83 -7.06 14.19
N ASP A 114 8.99 -7.34 14.79
CA ASP A 114 10.09 -6.40 14.87
C ASP A 114 10.60 -6.06 13.48
N ILE A 115 10.77 -4.77 13.21
CA ILE A 115 11.31 -4.32 11.94
C ILE A 115 12.83 -4.53 11.94
N VAL A 116 13.27 -5.46 11.08
CA VAL A 116 14.69 -5.72 10.85
C VAL A 116 15.36 -4.45 10.28
N PRO A 117 16.47 -3.96 10.87
CA PRO A 117 17.23 -2.83 10.33
C PRO A 117 17.63 -3.02 8.86
N ASP A 118 17.68 -1.93 8.10
CA ASP A 118 18.04 -1.88 6.66
C ASP A 118 17.09 -2.62 5.71
N SER A 119 16.04 -3.26 6.24
CA SER A 119 14.98 -3.91 5.47
C SER A 119 14.10 -2.90 4.72
N PRO A 120 13.32 -3.34 3.71
CA PRO A 120 12.32 -2.47 3.08
C PRO A 120 11.33 -1.85 4.09
N PHE A 121 10.99 -2.56 5.17
CA PHE A 121 10.06 -2.08 6.19
C PHE A 121 10.69 -1.02 7.11
N ASP A 122 11.99 -1.06 7.36
CA ASP A 122 12.71 -0.01 8.10
C ASP A 122 12.73 1.32 7.32
N ASN A 123 13.02 1.23 6.02
CA ASN A 123 12.96 2.40 5.14
C ASN A 123 11.53 2.95 5.01
N ALA A 124 10.53 2.05 5.02
CA ALA A 124 9.13 2.45 5.01
C ALA A 124 8.72 3.14 6.31
N LEU A 125 9.17 2.64 7.46
CA LEU A 125 8.94 3.23 8.78
C LEU A 125 9.39 4.70 8.79
N ALA A 126 10.59 4.98 8.30
CA ALA A 126 11.11 6.35 8.20
C ALA A 126 10.28 7.25 7.26
N ALA A 127 9.57 6.69 6.27
CA ALA A 127 8.68 7.45 5.39
C ALA A 127 7.28 7.65 5.99
N VAL A 128 6.82 6.70 6.80
CA VAL A 128 5.45 6.62 7.33
C VAL A 128 5.32 7.34 8.68
N CYS A 129 6.37 7.35 9.49
CA CYS A 129 6.37 7.88 10.87
C CYS A 129 6.86 9.33 11.00
N LYS A 130 6.95 10.07 9.89
CA LYS A 130 7.23 11.51 9.89
C LYS A 130 6.04 12.33 10.36
#